data_AF-A0A087GQV5-F1
#
_entry.id   AF-A0A087GQV5-F1
#
_cell.length_a   1.000
_cell.length_b   1.000
_cell.length_c   1.000
_cell.angle_alpha   90.00
_cell.angle_beta   90.00
_cell.angle_gamma   90.00
#
_symmetry.space_group_name_H-M   'P 1'
#
loop_
_entity.id
_entity.type
_entity.pdbx_description
1 polymer ?
#
loop_
_entity_poly.entity_id
_entity_poly.type
_entity_poly.pdbx_seq_one_letter_code
_entity_poly.pdbx_strand_id
1 'polypeptide(L)'
;MPSFSREVFKQLNLPPHFSFSDERGEVSQASRLWEILPHNHRIGTPQPLFKALSERLAREAEAARKRAMKQAAAAHRQVRKQAEAEVTTNPT
;
A
#
# COMPACT_ATOMS: atom_id res chain seq x y z
N MET A 1 5.98 -1.52 0.62
CA MET A 1 5.35 -1.30 -0.71
C MET A 1 5.94 -2.30 -1.70
N PRO A 2 5.27 -3.44 -1.96
CA PRO A 2 5.90 -4.57 -2.67
C PRO A 2 6.42 -4.24 -4.07
N SER A 3 5.68 -3.46 -4.86
CA SER A 3 6.10 -3.01 -6.19
C SER A 3 7.30 -2.07 -6.15
N PHE A 4 7.30 -1.11 -5.22
CA PHE A 4 8.41 -0.20 -4.98
C PHE A 4 9.68 -0.95 -4.59
N SER A 5 9.59 -1.88 -3.62
CA SER A 5 10.75 -2.67 -3.17
C SER A 5 11.36 -3.48 -4.32
N ARG A 6 10.53 -4.02 -5.24
CA ARG A 6 11.00 -4.72 -6.44
C ARG A 6 11.75 -3.79 -7.41
N GLU A 7 11.24 -2.58 -7.64
CA GLU A 7 11.90 -1.61 -8.53
C GLU A 7 13.24 -1.12 -7.95
N VAL A 8 13.32 -0.93 -6.62
CA VAL A 8 14.58 -0.63 -5.93
C VAL A 8 15.60 -1.75 -6.17
N PHE A 9 15.23 -3.01 -5.96
CA PHE A 9 16.15 -4.14 -6.15
C PHE A 9 16.63 -4.27 -7.59
N LYS A 10 15.75 -4.02 -8.56
CA LYS A 10 16.13 -3.98 -9.97
C LYS A 10 17.20 -2.92 -10.23
N GLN A 11 17.04 -1.70 -9.72
CA GLN A 11 18.04 -0.64 -9.89
C GLN A 11 19.35 -0.94 -9.16
N LEU A 12 19.28 -1.64 -8.02
CA LEU A 12 20.46 -2.11 -7.29
C LEU A 12 21.08 -3.38 -7.89
N ASN A 13 20.56 -3.93 -9.00
CA ASN A 13 20.99 -5.24 -9.54
C ASN A 13 21.00 -6.37 -8.48
N LEU A 14 20.02 -6.33 -7.57
CA LEU A 14 19.84 -7.37 -6.56
C LEU A 14 18.93 -8.49 -7.09
N PRO A 15 19.12 -9.74 -6.60
CA PRO A 15 18.21 -10.83 -6.93
C PRO A 15 16.75 -10.50 -6.56
N PRO A 16 15.76 -10.93 -7.37
CA PRO A 16 14.35 -10.62 -7.15
C PRO A 16 13.76 -11.31 -5.90
N HIS A 17 14.51 -12.24 -5.30
CA HIS A 17 14.13 -13.02 -4.12
C HIS A 17 15.00 -12.60 -2.93
N PHE A 18 14.78 -11.39 -2.41
CA PHE A 18 15.22 -11.04 -1.06
C PHE A 18 14.05 -11.32 -0.13
N SER A 19 14.12 -12.42 0.61
CA SER A 19 13.09 -12.76 1.59
C SER A 19 13.62 -12.32 2.95
N PHE A 20 12.88 -11.51 3.70
CA PHE A 20 13.24 -11.20 5.10
C PHE A 20 12.73 -12.31 6.03
N SER A 21 12.80 -13.56 5.58
CA SER A 21 12.35 -14.72 6.36
C SER A 21 13.53 -15.32 7.12
N ASP A 22 13.28 -15.71 8.37
CA ASP A 22 14.31 -16.23 9.27
C ASP A 22 14.82 -17.61 8.84
N GLU A 23 14.04 -18.34 8.02
CA GLU A 23 14.36 -19.69 7.56
C GLU A 23 15.64 -19.80 6.73
N ARG A 24 16.10 -18.69 6.16
CA ARG A 24 17.35 -18.63 5.36
C ARG A 24 18.43 -17.77 6.01
N GLY A 25 18.23 -17.33 7.26
CA GLY A 25 19.15 -16.42 7.96
C GLY A 25 19.17 -14.99 7.40
N GLU A 26 18.26 -14.66 6.48
CA GLU A 26 18.20 -13.37 5.79
C GLU A 26 17.80 -12.23 6.75
N VAL A 27 17.15 -12.53 7.87
CA VAL A 27 16.84 -11.56 8.95
C VAL A 27 18.12 -11.08 9.65
N SER A 28 19.05 -11.99 9.94
CA SER A 28 20.34 -11.65 10.55
C SER A 28 21.19 -10.83 9.59
N GLN A 29 21.16 -11.13 8.30
CA GLN A 29 21.83 -10.33 7.27
C GLN A 29 21.17 -8.95 7.08
N ALA A 30 19.84 -8.87 7.16
CA ALA A 30 19.11 -7.60 7.12
C ALA A 30 19.39 -6.71 8.33
N SER A 31 19.74 -7.28 9.49
CA SER A 31 20.17 -6.50 10.66
C SER A 31 21.47 -5.72 10.41
N ARG A 32 22.27 -6.17 9.45
CA ARG A 32 23.48 -5.50 8.97
C ARG A 32 23.19 -4.81 7.64
N LEU A 33 22.37 -3.78 7.72
CA LEU A 33 21.82 -3.03 6.57
C LEU A 33 22.87 -2.63 5.50
N TRP A 34 24.10 -2.38 5.92
CA TRP A 34 25.22 -1.94 5.08
C TRP A 34 25.99 -3.08 4.41
N GLU A 35 25.83 -4.32 4.86
CA GLU A 35 26.52 -5.51 4.33
C GLU A 35 25.71 -6.20 3.21
N ILE A 36 24.49 -5.72 2.92
CA ILE A 36 23.66 -6.23 1.82
C ILE A 36 24.33 -6.04 0.46
N LEU A 37 25.13 -4.98 0.30
CA LEU A 37 25.88 -4.69 -0.92
C LEU A 37 27.37 -4.89 -0.67
N PRO A 38 28.03 -5.87 -1.35
CA PRO A 38 29.46 -6.05 -1.20
C PRO A 38 30.22 -4.84 -1.75
N HIS A 39 31.45 -4.64 -1.26
CA HIS A 39 32.37 -3.69 -1.86
C HIS A 39 32.58 -4.06 -3.34
N ASN A 40 32.64 -3.04 -4.21
CA ASN A 40 32.72 -3.19 -5.67
C ASN A 40 31.44 -3.69 -6.38
N HIS A 41 30.31 -3.76 -5.69
CA HIS A 41 29.02 -4.05 -6.33
C HIS A 41 28.66 -2.99 -7.37
N ARG A 42 28.23 -3.44 -8.57
CA ARG A 42 27.82 -2.55 -9.66
C ARG A 42 26.29 -2.47 -9.73
N ILE A 43 25.76 -1.33 -9.32
CA ILE A 43 24.34 -1.02 -9.48
C ILE A 43 23.97 -0.81 -10.96
N GLY A 44 22.70 -0.98 -11.29
CA GLY A 44 22.15 -0.65 -12.59
C GLY A 44 21.98 0.86 -12.76
N THR A 45 21.29 1.26 -13.83
CA THR A 45 21.00 2.68 -14.08
C THR A 45 19.91 3.17 -13.12
N PRO A 46 20.18 4.15 -12.24
CA PRO A 46 19.16 4.70 -11.36
C PRO A 46 18.05 5.37 -12.16
N GLN A 47 16.80 5.19 -11.72
CA GLN A 47 15.61 5.79 -12.33
C GLN A 47 14.70 6.35 -11.23
N PRO A 48 13.95 7.44 -11.51
CA PRO A 48 12.99 7.97 -10.55
C PRO A 48 11.95 6.91 -10.15
N LEU A 49 11.88 6.62 -8.84
CA LEU A 49 10.94 5.65 -8.28
C LEU A 49 9.54 6.23 -8.06
N PHE A 50 9.46 7.55 -7.95
CA PHE A 50 8.23 8.28 -7.69
C PHE A 50 7.98 9.31 -8.78
N LYS A 51 6.69 9.53 -9.05
CA LYS A 51 6.21 10.65 -9.85
C LYS A 51 5.58 11.65 -8.91
N ALA A 52 5.81 12.93 -9.14
CA ALA A 52 5.11 13.97 -8.42
C ALA A 52 3.59 13.81 -8.60
N LEU A 53 2.85 13.98 -7.51
CA LEU A 53 1.40 13.99 -7.59
C LEU A 53 0.97 15.28 -8.28
N SER A 54 0.38 15.17 -9.47
CA SER A 54 -0.12 16.34 -10.18
C SER A 54 -1.40 16.87 -9.53
N GLU A 55 -1.65 18.17 -9.70
CA GLU A 55 -2.88 18.81 -9.21
C GLU A 55 -4.14 18.09 -9.71
N ARG A 56 -4.12 17.63 -10.98
CA ARG A 56 -5.20 16.82 -11.54
C ARG A 56 -5.45 15.54 -10.73
N LEU A 57 -4.40 14.77 -10.44
CA LEU A 57 -4.52 13.53 -9.67
C LEU A 57 -4.90 13.80 -8.22
N ALA A 58 -4.39 14.87 -7.62
CA ALA A 58 -4.78 15.28 -6.27
C ALA A 58 -6.28 15.61 -6.19
N ARG A 59 -6.80 16.36 -7.17
CA ARG A 59 -8.23 16.70 -7.26
C ARG A 59 -9.10 15.46 -7.47
N GLU A 60 -8.66 14.52 -8.31
CA GLU A 60 -9.35 13.24 -8.51
C GLU A 60 -9.39 12.40 -7.22
N ALA A 61 -8.28 12.33 -6.50
CA ALA A 61 -8.21 11.62 -5.22
C ALA A 61 -9.13 12.26 -4.16
N GLU A 62 -9.19 13.59 -4.11
CA GLU A 62 -10.11 14.30 -3.21
C GLU A 62 -11.57 14.04 -3.58
N ALA A 63 -11.91 14.06 -4.87
CA ALA A 63 -13.25 13.75 -5.35
C ALA A 63 -13.64 12.30 -5.03
N ALA A 64 -12.72 11.35 -5.19
CA ALA A 64 -12.93 9.95 -4.81
C ALA A 64 -13.18 9.80 -3.30
N ARG A 65 -12.39 10.49 -2.46
CA ARG A 65 -12.60 10.53 -1.01
C ARG A 65 -13.98 11.09 -0.64
N LYS A 66 -14.39 12.21 -1.25
CA LYS A 66 -15.72 12.81 -1.02
C LYS A 66 -16.85 11.85 -1.42
N ARG A 67 -16.70 11.14 -2.55
CA ARG A 67 -17.67 10.13 -3.00
C ARG A 67 -17.76 8.96 -2.02
N ALA A 68 -16.63 8.41 -1.60
CA ALA A 68 -16.58 7.31 -0.63
C ALA A 68 -17.25 7.70 0.71
N MET A 69 -16.99 8.91 1.21
CA MET A 69 -17.63 9.43 2.43
C MET A 69 -19.16 9.54 2.27
N LYS A 70 -19.62 10.07 1.14
CA LYS A 70 -21.06 10.18 0.87
C LYS A 70 -21.72 8.81 0.76
N GLN A 71 -21.06 7.85 0.11
CA GLN A 71 -21.55 6.47 -0.01
C GLN A 71 -21.63 5.79 1.36
N ALA A 72 -20.60 5.92 2.20
CA ALA A 72 -20.60 5.39 3.56
C ALA A 72 -21.75 5.98 4.41
N ALA A 73 -21.97 7.29 4.33
CA ALA A 73 -23.08 7.95 5.04
C ALA A 73 -24.46 7.48 4.55
N ALA A 74 -24.63 7.31 3.23
CA ALA A 74 -25.88 6.81 2.66
C ALA A 74 -26.16 5.36 3.09
N ALA A 75 -25.14 4.50 3.07
CA ALA A 75 -25.25 3.12 3.56
C ALA A 75 -25.65 3.06 5.04
N HIS A 76 -25.01 3.87 5.89
CA HIS A 76 -25.34 3.94 7.32
C HIS A 76 -26.79 4.40 7.56
N ARG A 77 -27.28 5.39 6.79
CA ARG A 77 -28.68 5.82 6.86
C ARG A 77 -29.65 4.72 6.44
N GLN A 78 -29.31 3.94 5.42
CA GLN A 78 -30.15 2.85 4.96
C GLN A 78 -30.28 1.74 6.01
N VAL A 79 -29.17 1.35 6.64
CA VAL A 79 -29.18 0.36 7.72
C VAL A 79 -30.05 0.81 8.89
N ARG A 80 -29.95 2.07 9.32
CA ARG A 80 -30.80 2.61 10.40
C ARG A 80 -32.29 2.54 10.05
N LYS A 81 -32.66 2.95 8.84
CA LYS A 81 -34.05 2.88 8.38
C LYS A 81 -34.59 1.45 8.33
N GLN A 82 -33.75 0.49 7.93
CA GLN A 82 -34.12 -0.93 7.92
C GLN A 82 -34.36 -1.45 9.33
N ALA A 83 -33.47 -1.14 10.28
CA ALA A 83 -33.63 -1.52 11.68
C ALA A 83 -34.89 -0.90 12.31
N GLU A 84 -35.16 0.38 12.05
CA GLU A 84 -36.37 1.06 12.53
C GLU A 84 -37.66 0.46 11.94
N ALA A 85 -37.64 0.06 10.67
CA ALA A 85 -38.77 -0.61 10.02
C ALA A 85 -39.02 -2.01 10.61
N GLU A 86 -37.97 -2.79 10.84
CA GLU A 86 -38.05 -4.14 11.41
C GLU A 86 -38.61 -4.14 12.85
N VAL A 87 -38.19 -3.17 13.67
CA VAL A 87 -38.71 -2.94 15.02
C VAL A 87 -40.20 -2.60 15.01
N THR A 88 -40.69 -1.92 13.97
CA THR A 88 -42.10 -1.50 13.86
C THR A 88 -43.00 -2.64 13.37
N THR A 89 -42.48 -3.59 12.58
CA THR A 89 -43.28 -4.67 11.97
C THR A 89 -43.48 -5.91 12.83
N ASN A 90 -42.73 -6.06 13.93
CA ASN A 90 -42.93 -7.12 14.93
C ASN A 90 -43.24 -6.51 16.30
N PRO A 91 -44.46 -5.98 16.51
CA PRO A 91 -44.90 -5.65 17.86
C PRO A 91 -45.10 -6.94 18.65
N THR A 92 -44.47 -7.04 19.81
CA THR A 92 -44.69 -8.11 20.80
C THR A 92 -46.10 -8.05 21.37
#